data_AF-A0A2U1VLS2-F1
#
_entry.id   AF-A0A2U1VLS2-F1
#
_cell.length_a   1.000
_cell.length_b   1.000
_cell.length_c   1.000
_cell.angle_alpha   90.00
_cell.angle_beta   90.00
_cell.angle_gamma   90.00
#
_symmetry.space_group_name_H-M   'P 1'
#
loop_
_entity.id
_entity.type
_entity.pdbx_description
1 polymer ?
#
loop_
_entity_poly.entity_id
_entity_poly.type
_entity_poly.pdbx_seq_one_letter_code
_entity_poly.pdbx_strand_id
1 'polypeptide(L)' 'MDTFLTESIVASLAPAPALHPWRGFAKGVWQTEVNVRDFIVRNVNPYEGDRAFLAGATGKTKALWDTVAALL' A
#
# COMPACT_ATOMS: atom_id res chain seq x y z
N MET A 1 38.84 6.92 -13.22
CA MET A 1 37.55 7.22 -13.87
C MET A 1 36.48 6.61 -12.97
N ASP A 2 36.48 6.95 -11.67
CA ASP A 2 35.81 6.12 -10.64
C ASP A 2 35.23 6.98 -9.52
N THR A 3 34.97 8.26 -9.82
CA THR A 3 34.36 9.21 -8.88
C THR A 3 32.91 9.51 -9.26
N PHE A 4 32.56 9.42 -10.55
CA PHE A 4 31.23 9.74 -11.07
C PHE A 4 30.15 8.71 -10.72
N LEU A 5 30.52 7.44 -10.46
CA LEU A 5 29.55 6.41 -10.08
C LEU A 5 29.16 6.49 -8.61
N THR A 6 30.05 6.98 -7.75
CA THR A 6 29.78 7.12 -6.32
C THR A 6 28.83 8.27 -6.05
N GLU A 7 28.93 9.39 -6.77
CA GLU A 7 28.04 10.56 -6.63
C GLU A 7 26.62 10.29 -7.14
N SER A 8 26.48 9.51 -8.22
CA SER A 8 25.19 9.19 -8.83
C SER A 8 24.26 8.37 -7.92
N ILE A 9 24.80 7.57 -7.01
CA ILE A 9 23.99 6.71 -6.13
C ILE A 9 23.49 7.52 -4.93
N VAL A 10 24.24 8.51 -4.44
CA VAL A 10 23.87 9.32 -3.26
C VAL A 10 22.67 10.24 -3.55
N ALA A 11 22.50 10.70 -4.79
CA ALA A 11 21.36 11.53 -5.18
C ALA A 11 20.00 10.81 -5.05
N SER A 12 19.99 9.47 -5.12
CA SER A 12 18.78 8.65 -5.02
C SER A 12 18.37 8.32 -3.57
N LEU A 13 19.15 8.76 -2.56
CA LEU A 13 18.91 8.48 -1.15
C LEU A 13 18.14 9.59 -0.43
N ALA A 14 17.70 10.63 -1.14
CA ALA A 14 16.81 11.62 -0.55
C ALA A 14 15.51 10.91 -0.13
N PRO A 15 15.10 10.98 1.15
CA PRO A 15 13.83 10.40 1.56
C PRO A 15 12.73 11.02 0.70
N ALA A 16 11.96 10.16 0.02
CA ALA A 16 10.78 10.62 -0.71
C ALA A 16 9.94 11.45 0.27
N PRO A 17 9.47 12.65 -0.12
CA PRO A 17 8.69 13.48 0.78
C PRO A 17 7.53 12.66 1.30
N ALA A 18 7.34 12.65 2.62
CA ALA A 18 6.27 11.90 3.26
C ALA A 18 4.95 12.28 2.59
N LEU A 19 4.37 11.34 1.83
CA LEU A 19 3.12 11.61 1.15
C LEU A 19 2.03 11.75 2.21
N HIS A 20 1.21 12.79 2.08
CA HIS A 20 0.04 12.94 2.93
C HIS A 20 -0.78 11.64 2.84
N PRO A 21 -1.16 11.01 3.97
CA PRO A 21 -1.83 9.70 3.96
C PRO A 21 -3.17 9.73 3.21
N TRP A 22 -3.75 10.91 3.06
CA TRP A 22 -5.01 11.13 2.33
C TRP A 22 -4.86 11.56 0.87
N ARG A 23 -3.64 11.48 0.30
CA ARG A 23 -3.38 11.83 -1.09
C ARG A 23 -4.22 10.94 -2.02
N GLY A 24 -4.99 11.57 -2.91
CA GLY A 24 -5.78 10.88 -3.93
C GLY A 24 -7.19 10.50 -3.52
N PHE A 25 -7.55 10.62 -2.23
CA PHE A 25 -8.95 10.46 -1.81
C PHE A 25 -9.78 11.71 -2.11
N ALA A 26 -11.04 11.51 -2.47
CA ALA A 26 -12.03 12.58 -2.58
C ALA A 26 -12.21 13.24 -1.20
N LYS A 27 -12.37 14.59 -1.15
CA LYS A 27 -12.45 15.46 0.07
C LYS A 27 -13.64 15.17 1.02
N GLY A 28 -14.42 16.08 1.58
CA GLY A 28 -15.67 15.70 2.30
C GLY A 28 -15.57 15.68 3.83
N VAL A 29 -16.69 15.31 4.46
CA VAL A 29 -16.97 15.57 5.89
C VAL A 29 -16.06 14.75 6.80
N TRP A 30 -15.64 13.57 6.34
CA TRP A 30 -14.68 12.71 7.07
C TRP A 30 -13.32 13.38 7.37
N GLN A 31 -12.98 14.49 6.70
CA GLN A 31 -11.74 15.24 6.97
C GLN A 31 -11.85 16.16 8.20
N THR A 32 -13.07 16.49 8.61
CA THR A 32 -13.36 17.45 9.71
C THR A 32 -14.02 16.79 10.92
N GLU A 33 -14.58 15.59 10.76
CA GLU A 33 -15.15 14.78 11.84
C GLU A 33 -14.90 13.28 11.60
N VAL A 34 -15.06 12.47 12.66
CA VAL A 34 -14.96 11.01 12.55
C VAL A 34 -16.19 10.47 11.81
N ASN A 35 -16.07 10.34 10.50
CA ASN A 35 -17.17 9.86 9.64
C ASN A 35 -16.67 8.83 8.61
N VAL A 36 -16.49 7.60 9.07
CA VAL A 36 -15.98 6.49 8.23
C VAL A 36 -16.92 6.18 7.07
N ARG A 37 -18.23 6.39 7.25
CA ARG A 37 -19.24 6.15 6.20
C ARG A 37 -19.05 7.10 5.01
N ASP A 38 -18.88 8.40 5.26
CA ASP A 38 -18.62 9.40 4.23
C ASP A 38 -17.31 9.10 3.47
N PHE A 39 -16.27 8.66 4.18
CA PHE A 39 -15.01 8.23 3.55
C PHE A 39 -15.21 7.06 2.59
N ILE A 40 -15.86 5.97 3.04
CA ILE A 40 -16.04 4.75 2.24
C ILE A 40 -16.88 5.05 0.99
N VAL A 41 -18.05 5.67 1.17
CA VAL A 41 -18.99 5.91 0.05
C VAL A 41 -18.35 6.75 -1.05
N ARG A 42 -17.48 7.69 -0.69
CA ARG A 42 -16.87 8.61 -1.66
C ARG A 42 -15.59 8.11 -2.31
N ASN A 43 -14.98 7.04 -1.79
CA ASN A 43 -13.69 6.52 -2.25
C ASN A 43 -13.72 5.04 -2.67
N VAL A 44 -14.84 4.35 -2.49
CA VAL A 44 -15.02 2.98 -2.98
C VAL A 44 -15.19 3.00 -4.50
N ASN A 45 -14.47 2.14 -5.21
CA ASN A 45 -14.76 1.80 -6.59
C ASN A 45 -15.40 0.41 -6.60
N PRO A 46 -16.73 0.30 -6.76
CA PRO A 46 -17.41 -0.99 -6.81
C PRO A 46 -16.78 -1.91 -7.86
N TYR A 47 -16.55 -3.16 -7.47
CA TYR A 47 -16.02 -4.18 -8.36
C TYR A 47 -17.13 -5.19 -8.67
N GLU A 48 -17.59 -5.21 -9.92
CA GLU A 48 -18.66 -6.09 -10.41
C GLU A 48 -18.13 -7.26 -11.26
N GLY A 49 -16.80 -7.39 -11.35
CA GLY A 49 -16.15 -8.51 -12.04
C GLY A 49 -16.15 -9.80 -11.22
N ASP A 50 -15.28 -10.74 -11.61
CA ASP A 50 -15.20 -12.05 -11.00
C ASP A 50 -13.87 -12.29 -10.27
N ARG A 51 -13.60 -13.55 -9.90
CA ARG A 51 -12.39 -13.95 -9.18
C ARG A 51 -11.15 -14.07 -10.06
N ALA A 52 -11.20 -13.75 -11.35
CA ALA A 52 -10.07 -13.97 -12.26
C ALA A 52 -8.83 -13.13 -11.93
N PHE A 53 -8.99 -11.99 -11.26
CA PHE A 53 -7.87 -11.15 -10.84
C PHE A 53 -7.14 -11.64 -9.56
N LEU A 54 -7.72 -12.63 -8.85
CA LEU A 54 -7.16 -13.07 -7.58
C LEU A 54 -5.77 -13.71 -7.79
N ALA A 55 -4.77 -13.20 -7.07
CA ALA A 55 -3.45 -13.79 -7.00
C ALA A 55 -3.36 -14.81 -5.87
N GLY A 56 -2.56 -15.87 -6.07
CA GLY A 56 -2.30 -16.87 -5.05
C GLY A 56 -1.41 -16.35 -3.91
N ALA A 57 -1.36 -17.11 -2.80
CA ALA A 57 -0.53 -16.78 -1.66
C ALA A 57 0.97 -16.76 -2.00
N THR A 58 1.69 -15.79 -1.44
CA THR A 58 3.15 -15.67 -1.62
C THR A 58 3.90 -16.79 -0.87
N GLY A 59 5.15 -17.05 -1.25
CA GLY A 59 6.00 -18.01 -0.53
C GLY A 59 6.19 -17.66 0.95
N LYS A 60 6.34 -16.36 1.26
CA LYS A 60 6.43 -15.87 2.66
C LYS A 60 5.14 -16.14 3.44
N THR A 61 3.98 -15.92 2.82
CA THR A 61 2.67 -16.21 3.43
C THR A 61 2.53 -17.70 3.73
N LYS A 62 2.92 -18.58 2.79
CA LYS A 62 2.87 -20.04 2.98
C LYS A 62 3.78 -20.50 4.12
N ALA A 63 5.05 -20.06 4.13
CA ALA A 63 5.99 -20.44 5.17
C ALA A 63 5.55 -20.00 6.58
N LEU A 64 4.98 -18.80 6.70
CA LEU A 64 4.42 -18.32 7.96
C LEU A 64 3.22 -19.18 8.38
N TRP A 65 2.33 -19.49 7.43
CA TRP A 65 1.17 -20.34 7.69
C TRP A 65 1.57 -21.74 8.16
N ASP A 66 2.56 -22.38 7.51
CA ASP A 66 3.04 -23.72 7.87
C ASP A 66 3.59 -23.76 9.32
N THR A 67 4.25 -22.67 9.74
CA THR A 67 4.78 -22.54 11.10
C THR A 67 3.66 -22.49 12.14
N VAL A 68 2.61 -21.70 11.89
CA VAL A 68 1.48 -21.56 12.81
C VAL A 68 0.62 -22.82 12.81
N ALA A 69 0.41 -23.42 11.63
CA ALA A 69 -0.37 -24.64 11.49
C ALA A 69 0.24 -25.83 12.22
N ALA A 70 1.57 -25.88 12.38
CA ALA A 70 2.26 -26.92 13.16
C ALA A 70 2.05 -26.81 14.69
N LEU A 71 1.45 -25.73 15.18
CA LEU A 71 1.14 -25.53 16.60
C LEU A 71 -0.29 -25.95 16.98
N LEU A 72 -1.10 -26.35 15.98
CA LEU A 72 -2.48 -26.81 16.13
C LEU A 72 -2.54 -28.34 16.20
#